data_AF-A0A7S0T330-F1
#
_entry.id   AF-A0A7S0T330-F1
#
_cell.length_a   1.000
_cell.length_b   1.000
_cell.length_c   1.000
_cell.angle_alpha   90.00
_cell.angle_beta   90.00
_cell.angle_gamma   90.00
#
_symmetry.space_group_name_H-M   'P 1'
#
loop_
_entity.id
_entity.type
_entity.pdbx_description
1 polymer ?
#
loop_
_entity_poly.entity_id
_entity_poly.type
_entity_poly.pdbx_seq_one_letter_code
_entity_poly.pdbx_strand_id
1 'polypeptide(L)'
;GAAAAATVAAGAGAGAGASRGEGVSFAGGMLPPIEQCRSECDRCFVKETCMTINAALEGGTGRITDEGIAGLSREVTSHLTPPLVAELAKWLKLVDAEAAATMARRATPWMPVADVRRRKGFAMDGFTLRHVPRDGNDNVGGGASGGSGGGGG
;
A
#
# COMPACT_ATOMS: atom_id res chain seq x y z
N GLY A 1 -31.01 17.73 -40.93
CA GLY A 1 -31.47 17.10 -39.68
C GLY A 1 -30.32 17.14 -38.70
N ALA A 2 -30.48 17.86 -37.60
CA ALA A 2 -29.43 18.12 -36.62
C ALA A 2 -29.19 16.89 -35.73
N ALA A 3 -27.91 16.52 -35.54
CA ALA A 3 -27.48 15.52 -34.58
C ALA A 3 -27.33 16.18 -33.21
N ALA A 4 -28.08 15.69 -32.21
CA ALA A 4 -27.97 16.13 -30.83
C ALA A 4 -26.92 15.29 -30.09
N ALA A 5 -25.96 15.98 -29.48
CA ALA A 5 -24.92 15.42 -28.62
C ALA A 5 -25.52 14.97 -27.27
N ALA A 6 -25.15 13.76 -26.83
CA ALA A 6 -25.42 13.29 -25.47
C ALA A 6 -24.28 13.71 -24.54
N THR A 7 -24.54 14.72 -23.71
CA THR A 7 -23.71 15.11 -22.57
C THR A 7 -24.05 14.22 -21.37
N VAL A 8 -23.09 13.43 -20.88
CA VAL A 8 -23.21 12.76 -19.59
C VAL A 8 -22.75 13.72 -18.51
N ALA A 9 -23.71 14.26 -17.76
CA ALA A 9 -23.46 14.96 -16.52
C ALA A 9 -23.15 13.93 -15.42
N ALA A 10 -21.90 13.85 -14.96
CA ALA A 10 -21.57 13.21 -13.71
C ALA A 10 -21.65 14.26 -12.60
N GLY A 11 -22.76 14.19 -11.84
CA GLY A 11 -23.10 15.12 -10.78
C GLY A 11 -22.10 15.11 -9.63
N ALA A 12 -21.89 16.31 -9.09
CA ALA A 12 -21.24 16.57 -7.83
C ALA A 12 -22.10 16.09 -6.64
N GLY A 13 -21.42 15.67 -5.58
CA GLY A 13 -21.91 15.79 -4.21
C GLY A 13 -22.68 14.60 -3.66
N ALA A 14 -21.99 13.75 -2.89
CA ALA A 14 -22.59 13.07 -1.77
C ALA A 14 -21.51 12.85 -0.71
N GLY A 15 -21.59 13.63 0.37
CA GLY A 15 -20.91 13.31 1.61
C GLY A 15 -21.40 11.93 2.05
N ALA A 16 -20.53 10.94 1.97
CA ALA A 16 -20.80 9.63 2.54
C ALA A 16 -20.80 9.80 4.06
N GLY A 17 -22.01 9.99 4.61
CA GLY A 17 -22.26 9.81 6.02
C GLY A 17 -21.87 8.38 6.38
N ALA A 18 -20.81 8.24 7.17
CA ALA A 18 -20.45 6.97 7.76
C ALA A 18 -21.62 6.53 8.67
N SER A 19 -22.38 5.55 8.22
CA SER A 19 -23.40 4.83 8.99
C SER A 19 -22.77 4.26 10.28
N ARG A 20 -23.56 4.25 11.37
CA ARG A 20 -23.18 3.63 12.65
C ARG A 20 -23.01 2.12 12.41
N GLY A 21 -21.76 1.63 12.42
CA GLY A 21 -21.44 0.20 12.39
C GLY A 21 -20.77 -0.31 11.11
N GLU A 22 -20.64 0.51 10.07
CA GLU A 22 -19.88 0.13 8.87
C GLU A 22 -18.41 0.56 9.09
N GLY A 23 -17.50 -0.42 9.17
CA GLY A 23 -16.06 -0.13 9.32
C GLY A 23 -15.52 0.66 8.13
N VAL A 24 -14.38 1.31 8.31
CA VAL A 24 -13.81 2.15 7.26
C VAL A 24 -12.80 1.35 6.45
N SER A 25 -13.02 1.29 5.13
CA SER A 25 -12.08 0.69 4.20
C SER A 25 -10.82 1.55 4.08
N PHE A 26 -9.68 0.97 4.38
CA PHE A 26 -8.36 1.58 4.26
C PHE A 26 -7.30 0.50 3.98
N ALA A 27 -6.34 0.80 3.10
CA ALA A 27 -5.24 -0.09 2.72
C ALA A 27 -5.72 -1.46 2.18
N GLY A 28 -6.85 -1.49 1.46
CA GLY A 28 -7.44 -2.72 0.93
C GLY A 28 -8.10 -3.65 1.96
N GLY A 29 -8.35 -3.18 3.18
CA GLY A 29 -9.08 -3.91 4.23
C GLY A 29 -9.94 -2.99 5.09
N MET A 30 -10.66 -3.56 6.07
CA MET A 30 -11.41 -2.79 7.06
C MET A 30 -10.50 -2.51 8.25
N LEU A 31 -10.46 -1.26 8.70
CA LEU A 31 -9.74 -0.94 9.94
C LEU A 31 -10.38 -1.70 11.12
N PRO A 32 -9.57 -2.38 11.95
CA PRO A 32 -10.08 -3.04 13.13
C PRO A 32 -10.58 -2.01 14.15
N PRO A 33 -11.63 -2.33 14.92
CA PRO A 33 -12.10 -1.44 15.98
C PRO A 33 -11.04 -1.23 17.06
N ILE A 34 -11.05 -0.05 17.69
CA ILE A 34 -10.23 0.25 18.86
C ILE A 34 -10.92 -0.37 20.08
N GLU A 35 -10.51 -1.59 20.44
CA GLU A 35 -11.04 -2.35 21.59
C GLU A 35 -10.15 -2.25 22.83
N GLN A 36 -8.96 -1.67 22.69
CA GLN A 36 -7.97 -1.61 23.77
C GLN A 36 -8.32 -0.53 24.81
N CYS A 37 -7.88 -0.77 26.05
CA CYS A 37 -7.99 0.23 27.12
C CYS A 37 -6.89 1.30 27.01
N ARG A 38 -7.11 2.46 27.65
CA ARG A 38 -6.18 3.61 27.61
C ARG A 38 -4.73 3.25 27.89
N SER A 39 -4.47 2.41 28.89
CA SER A 39 -3.11 2.01 29.28
C SER A 39 -2.35 1.21 28.22
N GLU A 40 -3.07 0.53 27.32
CA GLU A 40 -2.46 -0.18 26.19
C GLU A 40 -2.22 0.79 25.04
N CYS A 41 -3.19 1.65 24.73
CA CYS A 41 -3.04 2.69 23.72
C CYS A 41 -1.89 3.64 24.03
N ASP A 42 -1.68 4.01 25.30
CA ASP A 42 -0.57 4.88 25.72
C ASP A 42 0.81 4.30 25.42
N ARG A 43 0.93 2.97 25.44
CA ARG A 43 2.17 2.22 25.15
C ARG A 43 2.27 1.80 23.69
N CYS A 44 1.22 2.03 22.88
CA CYS A 44 1.18 1.63 21.49
C CYS A 44 2.06 2.53 20.63
N PHE A 45 3.03 1.94 19.91
CA PHE A 45 3.95 2.68 19.05
C PHE A 45 3.26 3.36 17.86
N VAL A 46 2.10 2.87 17.43
CA VAL A 46 1.31 3.46 16.34
C VAL A 46 0.19 4.37 16.83
N LYS A 47 0.18 4.75 18.13
CA LYS A 47 -0.87 5.58 18.76
C LYS A 47 -1.19 6.82 17.94
N GLU A 48 -0.18 7.60 17.58
CA GLU A 48 -0.39 8.87 16.88
C GLU A 48 -1.04 8.65 15.51
N THR A 49 -0.54 7.68 14.75
CA THR A 49 -1.09 7.32 13.44
C THR A 49 -2.51 6.77 13.56
N CYS A 50 -2.77 5.89 14.54
CA CYS A 50 -4.08 5.32 14.80
C CYS A 50 -5.12 6.40 15.12
N MET A 51 -4.81 7.30 16.08
CA MET A 51 -5.74 8.38 16.46
C MET A 51 -5.94 9.39 15.32
N THR A 52 -4.90 9.66 14.54
CA THR A 52 -4.98 10.56 13.37
C THR A 52 -5.84 9.97 12.26
N ILE A 53 -5.70 8.66 11.98
CA ILE A 53 -6.54 7.94 11.01
C ILE A 53 -7.99 7.89 11.51
N ASN A 54 -8.22 7.60 12.78
CA ASN A 54 -9.54 7.61 13.38
C ASN A 54 -10.22 8.99 13.23
N ALA A 55 -9.48 10.06 13.48
CA ALA A 55 -9.96 11.43 13.26
C ALA A 55 -10.32 11.72 11.80
N ALA A 56 -9.49 11.26 10.85
CA ALA A 56 -9.68 11.49 9.41
C ALA A 56 -10.78 10.65 8.77
N LEU A 57 -10.88 9.38 9.15
CA LEU A 57 -11.65 8.38 8.41
C LEU A 57 -12.83 7.82 9.20
N GLU A 58 -12.72 7.72 10.53
CA GLU A 58 -13.66 6.99 11.38
C GLU A 58 -14.55 7.89 12.26
N GLY A 59 -14.49 9.21 12.05
CA GLY A 59 -15.30 10.19 12.79
C GLY A 59 -14.72 10.65 14.12
N GLY A 60 -13.46 10.30 14.41
CA GLY A 60 -12.72 10.79 15.57
C GLY A 60 -13.35 10.41 16.91
N THR A 61 -13.09 11.27 17.91
CA THR A 61 -13.62 11.13 19.28
C THR A 61 -15.14 10.93 19.36
N GLY A 62 -15.92 11.42 18.38
CA GLY A 62 -17.38 11.28 18.38
C GLY A 62 -17.88 9.85 18.14
N ARG A 63 -17.01 8.93 17.71
CA ARG A 63 -17.33 7.51 17.46
C ARG A 63 -16.59 6.55 18.39
N ILE A 64 -15.75 7.06 19.28
CA ILE A 64 -15.09 6.28 20.33
C ILE A 64 -16.05 6.17 21.52
N THR A 65 -16.32 4.95 21.97
CA THR A 65 -17.24 4.68 23.10
C THR A 65 -16.57 4.81 24.46
N ASP A 66 -15.26 4.54 24.55
CA ASP A 66 -14.47 4.66 25.78
C ASP A 66 -13.98 6.11 25.97
N GLU A 67 -14.42 6.76 27.05
CA GLU A 67 -14.05 8.14 27.37
C GLU A 67 -12.54 8.33 27.62
N GLY A 68 -11.85 7.32 28.15
CA GLY A 68 -10.41 7.35 28.36
C GLY A 68 -9.65 7.40 27.03
N ILE A 69 -10.10 6.62 26.05
CA ILE A 69 -9.58 6.62 24.67
C ILE A 69 -9.98 7.90 23.92
N ALA A 70 -11.21 8.38 24.10
CA ALA A 70 -11.66 9.63 23.50
C ALA A 70 -10.84 10.83 24.01
N GLY A 71 -10.49 10.83 25.30
CA GLY A 71 -9.56 11.80 25.89
C GLY A 71 -8.18 11.73 25.25
N LEU A 72 -7.60 10.54 25.15
CA LEU A 72 -6.30 10.33 24.51
C LEU A 72 -6.28 10.75 23.04
N SER A 73 -7.32 10.39 22.28
CA SER A 73 -7.49 10.81 20.88
C SER A 73 -7.50 12.32 20.77
N ARG A 74 -8.26 13.01 21.64
CA ARG A 74 -8.32 14.48 21.67
C ARG A 74 -6.98 15.11 22.01
N GLU A 75 -6.24 14.57 22.98
CA GLU A 75 -4.90 15.03 23.35
C GLU A 75 -3.96 14.97 22.13
N VAL A 76 -3.95 13.84 21.43
CA VAL A 76 -3.09 13.59 20.27
C VAL A 76 -3.48 14.42 19.05
N THR A 77 -4.78 14.54 18.75
CA THR A 77 -5.26 15.16 17.49
C THR A 77 -5.79 16.59 17.67
N SER A 78 -5.63 17.20 18.85
CA SER A 78 -6.14 18.56 19.17
C SER A 78 -5.68 19.65 18.19
N HIS A 79 -4.52 19.47 17.58
CA HIS A 79 -3.92 20.39 16.62
C HIS A 79 -4.49 20.24 15.19
N LEU A 80 -5.26 19.19 14.91
CA LEU A 80 -5.86 18.95 13.59
C LEU A 80 -7.17 19.72 13.46
N THR A 81 -7.21 20.66 12.52
CA THR A 81 -8.42 21.43 12.20
C THR A 81 -9.32 20.65 11.24
N PRO A 82 -10.65 20.90 11.22
CA PRO A 82 -11.56 20.20 10.31
C PRO A 82 -11.15 20.23 8.82
N PRO A 83 -10.62 21.35 8.26
CA PRO A 83 -10.10 21.37 6.90
C PRO A 83 -8.90 20.43 6.68
N LEU A 84 -7.99 20.33 7.65
CA LEU A 84 -6.83 19.43 7.58
C LEU A 84 -7.26 17.97 7.63
N VAL A 85 -8.23 17.65 8.49
CA VAL A 85 -8.83 16.31 8.59
C VAL A 85 -9.47 15.89 7.26
N ALA A 86 -10.18 16.81 6.60
CA ALA A 86 -10.80 16.54 5.30
C ALA A 86 -9.77 16.34 4.16
N GLU A 87 -8.74 17.18 4.10
CA GLU A 87 -7.65 17.00 3.12
C GLU A 87 -6.87 15.71 3.39
N LEU A 88 -6.57 15.38 4.65
CA LEU A 88 -5.93 14.12 5.01
C LEU A 88 -6.77 12.92 4.57
N ALA A 89 -8.07 12.92 4.85
CA ALA A 89 -8.98 11.87 4.42
C ALA A 89 -8.98 11.68 2.90
N LYS A 90 -8.93 12.77 2.13
CA LYS A 90 -8.84 12.75 0.68
C LYS A 90 -7.51 12.13 0.21
N TRP A 91 -6.39 12.54 0.77
CA TRP A 91 -5.08 11.99 0.42
C TRP A 91 -4.95 10.51 0.75
N LEU A 92 -5.41 10.08 1.92
CA LEU A 92 -5.41 8.67 2.31
C LEU A 92 -6.20 7.81 1.33
N LYS A 93 -7.37 8.28 0.87
CA LYS A 93 -8.18 7.58 -0.15
C LYS A 93 -7.50 7.51 -1.51
N LEU A 94 -6.83 8.58 -1.93
CA LEU A 94 -6.09 8.60 -3.20
C LEU A 94 -4.89 7.64 -3.16
N VAL A 95 -4.13 7.65 -2.06
CA VAL A 95 -3.02 6.72 -1.87
C VAL A 95 -3.50 5.28 -1.87
N ASP A 96 -4.60 4.98 -1.19
CA ASP A 96 -5.17 3.63 -1.16
C ASP A 96 -5.66 3.17 -2.54
N ALA A 97 -6.33 4.06 -3.29
CA ALA A 97 -6.77 3.77 -4.65
C ALA A 97 -5.59 3.46 -5.60
N GLU A 98 -4.52 4.25 -5.53
CA GLU A 98 -3.31 4.03 -6.34
C GLU A 98 -2.56 2.76 -5.91
N ALA A 99 -2.47 2.52 -4.59
CA ALA A 99 -1.87 1.32 -4.04
C ALA A 99 -2.63 0.06 -4.49
N ALA A 100 -3.97 0.07 -4.42
CA ALA A 100 -4.82 -1.02 -4.90
C ALA A 100 -4.66 -1.27 -6.40
N ALA A 101 -4.64 -0.21 -7.21
CA ALA A 101 -4.41 -0.31 -8.66
C ALA A 101 -3.02 -0.89 -8.99
N THR A 102 -2.00 -0.56 -8.18
CA THR A 102 -0.64 -1.07 -8.33
C THR A 102 -0.51 -2.52 -7.84
N MET A 103 -1.17 -2.90 -6.74
CA MET A 103 -1.14 -4.26 -6.21
C MET A 103 -1.67 -5.29 -7.21
N ALA A 104 -2.72 -4.96 -7.97
CA ALA A 104 -3.24 -5.81 -9.04
C ALA A 104 -2.19 -6.13 -10.13
N ARG A 105 -1.16 -5.27 -10.27
CA ARG A 105 -0.07 -5.40 -11.25
C ARG A 105 1.20 -6.00 -10.67
N ARG A 106 1.27 -6.25 -9.35
CA ARG A 106 2.45 -6.85 -8.72
C ARG A 106 2.63 -8.28 -9.19
N ALA A 107 3.80 -8.55 -9.77
CA ALA A 107 4.28 -9.91 -9.99
C ALA A 107 4.75 -10.47 -8.65
N THR A 108 4.26 -11.65 -8.28
CA THR A 108 4.89 -12.44 -7.21
C THR A 108 5.90 -13.40 -7.84
N PRO A 109 7.02 -13.72 -7.17
CA PRO A 109 8.06 -14.59 -7.75
C PRO A 109 7.58 -15.97 -8.20
N TRP A 110 6.49 -16.46 -7.61
CA TRP A 110 5.89 -17.77 -7.93
C TRP A 110 4.81 -17.71 -9.02
N MET A 111 4.46 -16.53 -9.54
CA MET A 111 3.52 -16.43 -10.67
C MET A 111 4.25 -16.67 -12.01
N PRO A 112 3.67 -17.46 -12.93
CA PRO A 112 4.21 -17.62 -14.27
C PRO A 112 4.35 -16.28 -15.00
N VAL A 113 5.43 -16.10 -15.76
CA VAL A 113 5.70 -14.86 -16.52
C VAL A 113 4.56 -14.51 -17.49
N ALA A 114 3.97 -15.52 -18.13
CA ALA A 114 2.83 -15.34 -19.02
C ALA A 114 1.61 -14.73 -18.31
N ASP A 115 1.34 -15.15 -17.07
CA ASP A 115 0.22 -14.63 -16.27
C ASP A 115 0.46 -13.19 -15.82
N VAL A 116 1.70 -12.85 -15.48
CA VAL A 116 2.09 -11.49 -15.12
C VAL A 116 1.92 -10.54 -16.31
N ARG A 117 2.41 -10.93 -17.50
CA ARG A 117 2.30 -10.12 -18.72
C ARG A 117 0.85 -9.91 -19.14
N ARG A 118 -0.02 -10.94 -19.01
CA ARG A 118 -1.47 -10.81 -19.26
C ARG A 118 -2.12 -9.73 -18.39
N ARG A 119 -1.64 -9.54 -17.15
CA ARG A 119 -2.11 -8.51 -16.21
C ARG A 119 -1.47 -7.14 -16.42
N LYS A 120 -0.76 -6.94 -17.55
CA LYS A 120 0.05 -5.73 -17.84
C LYS A 120 1.18 -5.50 -16.82
N GLY A 121 1.60 -6.55 -16.10
CA GLY A 121 2.79 -6.54 -15.26
C GLY A 121 4.05 -6.82 -16.09
N PHE A 122 5.21 -6.53 -15.51
CA PHE A 122 6.50 -6.79 -16.13
C PHE A 122 7.19 -7.98 -15.45
N ALA A 123 7.50 -9.02 -16.24
CA ALA A 123 8.29 -10.17 -15.81
C ALA A 123 9.07 -10.75 -16.99
N MET A 124 10.20 -11.38 -16.67
CA MET A 124 11.12 -12.02 -17.60
C MET A 124 11.59 -13.34 -16.98
N ASP A 125 11.71 -14.38 -17.80
CA ASP A 125 12.25 -15.70 -17.50
C ASP A 125 13.41 -16.03 -18.46
N GLY A 126 14.02 -17.20 -18.28
CA GLY A 126 15.13 -17.66 -19.14
C GLY A 126 16.50 -17.08 -18.78
N PHE A 127 16.64 -16.46 -17.61
CA PHE A 127 17.95 -16.07 -17.10
C PHE A 127 18.72 -17.29 -16.60
N THR A 128 19.95 -17.45 -17.08
CA THR A 128 20.89 -18.44 -16.56
C THR A 128 22.02 -17.71 -15.87
N LEU A 129 22.29 -18.07 -14.61
CA LEU A 129 23.45 -17.57 -13.89
C LEU A 129 24.72 -18.10 -14.58
N ARG A 130 25.49 -17.22 -15.20
CA ARG A 130 26.83 -17.58 -15.70
C ARG A 130 27.84 -17.23 -14.62
N HIS A 131 28.57 -18.24 -14.12
CA HIS A 131 29.72 -18.01 -13.29
C HIS A 131 30.84 -17.42 -14.15
N VAL A 132 31.08 -16.12 -14.03
CA VAL A 132 32.27 -15.48 -14.60
C VAL A 132 33.37 -15.64 -13.54
N PRO A 133 34.45 -16.39 -13.81
CA PRO A 133 35.61 -16.37 -12.93
C PRO A 133 36.00 -14.93 -12.70
N ARG A 134 36.17 -14.53 -11.44
CA ARG A 134 36.81 -13.24 -11.15
C ARG A 134 38.17 -13.31 -11.83
N ASP A 135 38.41 -12.44 -12.81
CA ASP A 135 39.74 -12.27 -13.37
C ASP A 135 40.63 -11.83 -12.21
N GLY A 136 41.26 -12.83 -11.59
CA GLY A 136 42.32 -12.63 -10.64
C GLY A 136 43.43 -11.98 -11.45
N ASN A 137 43.50 -10.66 -11.38
CA ASN A 137 44.75 -9.95 -11.57
C ASN A 137 45.69 -10.21 -10.38
N ASP A 138 45.72 -11.46 -9.92
CA ASP A 138 46.70 -12.02 -9.00
C ASP A 138 47.72 -12.68 -9.91
N ASN A 139 48.64 -11.84 -10.37
CA ASN A 139 49.83 -12.23 -11.10
C ASN A 139 50.72 -13.06 -10.16
N VAL A 140 50.32 -14.31 -9.89
CA VAL A 140 51.11 -15.29 -9.13
C VAL A 140 51.07 -16.59 -9.92
N GLY A 141 52.17 -16.82 -10.64
CA GLY A 141 52.34 -17.95 -11.55
C GLY A 141 52.16 -19.31 -10.89
N GLY A 142 51.61 -20.24 -11.66
CA GLY A 142 51.51 -21.64 -11.27
C GLY A 142 50.65 -22.41 -12.26
N GLY A 143 51.25 -22.81 -13.38
CA GLY A 143 50.56 -23.58 -14.41
C GLY A 143 50.21 -25.01 -13.98
N ALA A 144 49.21 -25.58 -14.65
CA ALA A 144 49.20 -26.98 -15.06
C ALA A 144 48.12 -27.18 -16.13
N SER A 145 48.49 -27.93 -17.14
CA SER A 145 47.77 -28.32 -18.33
C SER A 145 46.66 -29.35 -18.05
N GLY A 146 45.67 -29.41 -18.96
CA GLY A 146 44.98 -30.67 -19.26
C GLY A 146 43.49 -30.54 -19.58
N GLY A 147 43.09 -30.94 -20.79
CA GLY A 147 41.73 -31.39 -21.06
C GLY A 147 41.07 -30.85 -22.32
N SER A 148 41.33 -31.52 -23.44
CA SER A 148 40.59 -31.40 -24.70
C SER A 148 39.15 -31.93 -24.56
N GLY A 149 38.18 -31.26 -25.17
CA GLY A 149 36.80 -31.74 -25.28
C GLY A 149 36.00 -30.89 -26.26
N GLY A 150 35.95 -31.31 -27.52
CA GLY A 150 35.16 -30.68 -28.58
C GLY A 150 33.74 -31.26 -28.76
N GLY A 151 32.95 -30.55 -29.58
CA GLY A 151 31.62 -30.93 -30.09
C GLY A 151 30.55 -29.94 -29.58
N GLY A 152 29.81 -29.18 -30.38
CA GLY A 152 29.38 -29.34 -31.77
C GLY A 152 27.85 -29.54 -31.77
N GLY A 153 27.09 -28.50 -32.17
CA GLY A 153 25.63 -28.51 -32.24
C GLY A 153 24.99 -27.23 -31.72
#